data_AF-A0A7J7W8Y6-F1
#
_entry.id   AF-A0A7J7W8Y6-F1
#
_cell.length_a   1.000
_cell.length_b   1.000
_cell.length_c   1.000
_cell.angle_alpha   90.00
_cell.angle_beta   90.00
_cell.angle_gamma   90.00
#
_symmetry.space_group_name_H-M   'P 1'
#
loop_
_entity.id
_entity.type
_entity.pdbx_description
1 polymer ?
#
loop_
_entity_poly.entity_id
_entity_poly.type
_entity_poly.pdbx_seq_one_letter_code
_entity_poly.pdbx_strand_id
1 'polypeptide(L)'
;MDGLTTNGVLVMHPAGGFSEDSAPGVWREISVCGNVYTLRDSRSAQQRGKLVENESNVLQDGSLIDLCGATLLWRTPAGLLRAPTLKQLEAQRQEANAARPQCPVGLSTLAFPSPARGRTAPDKQQPWVYVRCGHVHGYHGWGCRRERGPQERECPLCRLVGPYVPLWLGQEAGLCLDPGPPSHAFAPCGHVCSEKTARYWAQTPLPHGTHAFHAACPFCGAWLTGEHGCVRLIFQGPLD
;
A
#
# COMPACT_ATOMS: atom_id res chain seq x y z
N MET A 1 -17.50 -36.04 -1.07
CA MET A 1 -16.29 -36.05 -1.92
C MET A 1 -15.77 -34.63 -1.95
N ASP A 2 -14.48 -34.41 -1.70
CA ASP A 2 -13.83 -33.09 -1.66
C ASP A 2 -12.76 -32.99 -2.76
N GLY A 3 -12.37 -31.77 -3.15
CA GLY A 3 -11.40 -31.52 -4.21
C GLY A 3 -10.88 -30.09 -4.22
N LEU A 4 -9.73 -29.87 -4.88
CA LEU A 4 -9.17 -28.56 -5.12
C LEU A 4 -9.43 -28.14 -6.57
N THR A 5 -9.72 -26.86 -6.80
CA THR A 5 -9.87 -26.34 -8.17
C THR A 5 -8.52 -26.29 -8.88
N THR A 6 -8.50 -26.23 -10.23
CA THR A 6 -7.26 -26.27 -11.02
C THR A 6 -6.21 -25.29 -10.52
N ASN A 7 -6.61 -24.03 -10.30
CA ASN A 7 -5.71 -22.97 -9.89
C ASN A 7 -5.80 -22.64 -8.40
N GLY A 8 -6.73 -23.22 -7.64
CA GLY A 8 -6.89 -22.98 -6.20
C GLY A 8 -7.46 -21.59 -5.86
N VAL A 9 -8.18 -21.53 -4.75
CA VAL A 9 -8.55 -20.28 -4.07
C VAL A 9 -7.70 -20.20 -2.81
N LEU A 10 -6.95 -19.10 -2.66
CA LEU A 10 -6.11 -18.91 -1.48
C LEU A 10 -6.75 -17.94 -0.51
N VAL A 11 -6.59 -18.20 0.78
CA VAL A 11 -7.05 -17.30 1.85
C VAL A 11 -5.91 -17.07 2.83
N MET A 12 -5.75 -15.82 3.28
CA MET A 12 -4.85 -15.44 4.37
C MET A 12 -5.64 -14.65 5.40
N HIS A 13 -5.60 -15.10 6.66
CA HIS A 13 -6.14 -14.35 7.79
C HIS A 13 -5.01 -13.57 8.47
N PRO A 14 -5.16 -12.26 8.71
CA PRO A 14 -4.13 -11.51 9.42
C PRO A 14 -3.98 -12.00 10.87
N ALA A 15 -2.74 -12.11 11.34
CA ALA A 15 -2.45 -12.43 12.72
C ALA A 15 -2.84 -11.24 13.63
N GLY A 16 -3.60 -11.52 14.70
CA GLY A 16 -4.09 -10.49 15.61
C GLY A 16 -5.30 -9.70 15.11
N GLY A 17 -5.95 -10.13 14.02
CA GLY A 17 -7.08 -9.42 13.39
C GLY A 17 -6.61 -8.33 12.42
N PHE A 18 -7.50 -7.40 12.05
CA PHE A 18 -7.21 -6.27 11.15
C PHE A 18 -7.36 -4.93 11.88
N SER A 19 -6.26 -4.49 12.48
CA SER A 19 -6.13 -3.32 13.33
C SER A 19 -4.68 -2.83 13.31
N GLU A 20 -4.36 -1.84 14.12
CA GLU A 20 -3.05 -1.19 14.15
C GLU A 20 -1.87 -2.09 14.56
N ASP A 21 -2.13 -3.21 15.24
CA ASP A 21 -1.11 -4.18 15.68
C ASP A 21 -1.07 -5.46 14.82
N SER A 22 -1.73 -5.44 13.66
CA SER A 22 -1.82 -6.59 12.77
C SER A 22 -0.49 -6.99 12.16
N ALA A 23 -0.30 -8.31 12.03
CA ALA A 23 0.77 -8.90 11.23
C ALA A 23 0.18 -9.72 10.07
N PRO A 24 0.91 -9.85 8.93
CA PRO A 24 0.50 -10.74 7.86
C PRO A 24 0.35 -12.20 8.36
N GLY A 25 -0.63 -12.90 7.80
CA GLY A 25 -0.84 -14.32 8.08
C GLY A 25 -0.10 -15.25 7.13
N VAL A 26 -0.48 -16.52 7.19
CA VAL A 26 -0.02 -17.55 6.24
C VAL A 26 -1.12 -17.81 5.21
N TRP A 27 -0.73 -17.87 3.93
CA TRP A 27 -1.65 -18.27 2.86
C TRP A 27 -1.98 -19.76 2.94
N ARG A 28 -3.27 -20.07 2.82
CA ARG A 28 -3.82 -21.42 2.76
C ARG A 28 -4.62 -21.60 1.48
N GLU A 29 -4.70 -22.83 1.00
CA GLU A 29 -5.59 -23.20 -0.09
C GLU A 29 -6.90 -23.76 0.48
N ILE A 30 -8.03 -23.28 -0.04
CA ILE A 30 -9.36 -23.71 0.39
C ILE A 30 -9.95 -24.64 -0.67
N SER A 31 -10.44 -25.80 -0.21
CA SER A 31 -11.09 -26.78 -1.08
C SER A 31 -12.52 -26.41 -1.45
N VAL A 32 -13.09 -27.14 -2.43
CA VAL A 32 -14.49 -26.98 -2.84
C VAL A 32 -15.46 -27.19 -1.68
N CYS A 33 -15.16 -28.12 -0.76
CA CYS A 33 -15.97 -28.35 0.43
C CYS A 33 -15.53 -27.51 1.66
N GLY A 34 -14.60 -26.56 1.49
CA GLY A 34 -14.20 -25.64 2.56
C GLY A 34 -13.13 -26.17 3.53
N ASN A 35 -12.45 -27.27 3.19
CA ASN A 35 -11.31 -27.74 3.98
C ASN A 35 -10.07 -26.88 3.72
N VAL A 36 -9.22 -26.74 4.74
CA VAL A 36 -8.02 -25.89 4.70
C VAL A 36 -6.79 -26.75 4.42
N TYR A 37 -6.00 -26.36 3.44
CA TYR A 37 -4.75 -27.01 3.07
C TYR A 37 -3.58 -26.01 3.10
N THR A 38 -2.37 -26.52 3.34
CA THR A 38 -1.15 -25.77 3.00
C THR A 38 -1.11 -25.49 1.50
N LEU A 39 -0.30 -24.52 1.09
CA LEU A 39 -0.04 -24.30 -0.33
C LEU A 39 0.56 -25.55 -0.98
N ARG A 40 0.30 -25.70 -2.28
CA ARG A 40 1.04 -26.61 -3.16
C ARG A 40 2.46 -26.06 -3.42
N ASP A 41 3.33 -26.89 -3.98
CA ASP A 41 4.69 -26.47 -4.37
C ASP A 41 4.68 -25.32 -5.40
N SER A 42 3.70 -25.33 -6.30
CA SER A 42 3.39 -24.21 -7.18
C SER A 42 1.89 -24.13 -7.43
N ARG A 43 1.41 -22.93 -7.78
CA ARG A 43 0.06 -22.74 -8.31
C ARG A 43 -0.18 -23.72 -9.45
N SER A 44 -1.37 -24.33 -9.45
CA SER A 44 -1.79 -25.33 -10.44
C SER A 44 -1.04 -26.67 -10.45
N ALA A 45 -0.15 -26.92 -9.49
CA ALA A 45 0.46 -28.24 -9.31
C ALA A 45 -0.61 -29.31 -9.03
N GLN A 46 -0.44 -30.52 -9.56
CA GLN A 46 -1.39 -31.62 -9.35
C GLN A 46 -1.37 -32.15 -7.91
N GLN A 47 -0.21 -32.03 -7.25
CA GLN A 47 -0.05 -32.45 -5.86
C GLN A 47 -0.68 -31.42 -4.93
N ARG A 48 -1.71 -31.84 -4.18
CA ARG A 48 -2.32 -31.02 -3.13
C ARG A 48 -1.35 -30.81 -1.95
N GLY A 49 -1.52 -29.71 -1.24
CA GLY A 49 -0.87 -29.48 0.05
C GLY A 49 -1.36 -30.43 1.14
N LYS A 50 -0.83 -30.24 2.36
CA LYS A 50 -1.23 -31.02 3.55
C LYS A 50 -2.51 -30.43 4.15
N LEU A 51 -3.41 -31.30 4.61
CA LEU A 51 -4.61 -30.88 5.34
C LEU A 51 -4.20 -30.18 6.66
N VAL A 52 -4.89 -29.10 7.00
CA VAL A 52 -4.68 -28.31 8.22
C VAL A 52 -5.98 -28.32 9.02
N GLU A 53 -6.08 -29.22 9.99
CA GLU A 53 -7.33 -29.49 10.73
C GLU A 53 -7.66 -28.43 11.79
N ASN A 54 -6.66 -27.64 12.20
CA ASN A 54 -6.79 -26.63 13.27
C ASN A 54 -7.06 -25.22 12.74
N GLU A 55 -7.32 -25.05 11.44
CA GLU A 55 -7.67 -23.78 10.81
C GLU A 55 -9.06 -23.87 10.14
N SER A 56 -9.68 -22.72 9.86
CA SER A 56 -11.05 -22.64 9.34
C SER A 56 -11.13 -21.79 8.08
N ASN A 57 -12.08 -22.09 7.20
CA ASN A 57 -12.40 -21.28 6.03
C ASN A 57 -13.31 -20.07 6.35
N VAL A 58 -13.74 -19.89 7.61
CA VAL A 58 -14.57 -18.77 8.02
C VAL A 58 -13.78 -17.48 7.95
N LEU A 59 -14.24 -16.54 7.12
CA LEU A 59 -13.58 -15.27 6.90
C LEU A 59 -13.60 -14.38 8.15
N GLN A 60 -12.43 -13.91 8.53
CA GLN A 60 -12.19 -12.96 9.62
C GLN A 60 -12.02 -11.54 9.06
N ASP A 61 -12.21 -10.50 9.88
CA ASP A 61 -11.95 -9.12 9.45
C ASP A 61 -10.53 -8.99 8.90
N GLY A 62 -10.41 -8.45 7.69
CA GLY A 62 -9.13 -8.29 7.00
C GLY A 62 -8.61 -9.52 6.25
N SER A 63 -9.42 -10.57 6.12
CA SER A 63 -9.00 -11.75 5.33
C SER A 63 -8.74 -11.36 3.88
N LEU A 64 -7.61 -11.81 3.34
CA LEU A 64 -7.31 -11.71 1.92
C LEU A 64 -7.74 -12.98 1.20
N ILE A 65 -8.36 -12.83 0.04
CA ILE A 65 -8.81 -13.95 -0.79
C ILE A 65 -8.21 -13.77 -2.18
N ASP A 66 -7.33 -14.66 -2.58
CA ASP A 66 -6.75 -14.66 -3.91
C ASP A 66 -7.50 -15.61 -4.86
N LEU A 67 -7.97 -15.04 -5.96
CA LEU A 67 -8.72 -15.71 -7.02
C LEU A 67 -7.90 -15.90 -8.30
N CYS A 68 -6.57 -16.03 -8.16
CA CYS A 68 -5.64 -16.30 -9.28
C CYS A 68 -5.68 -15.21 -10.36
N GLY A 69 -5.53 -13.95 -9.95
CA GLY A 69 -5.53 -12.79 -10.84
C GLY A 69 -6.11 -11.53 -10.19
N ALA A 70 -6.94 -11.72 -9.16
CA ALA A 70 -7.41 -10.66 -8.29
C ALA A 70 -7.30 -11.11 -6.83
N THR A 71 -6.94 -10.19 -5.95
CA THR A 71 -6.99 -10.39 -4.50
C THR A 71 -8.08 -9.49 -3.92
N LEU A 72 -9.00 -10.08 -3.18
CA LEU A 72 -10.07 -9.38 -2.48
C LEU A 72 -9.67 -9.19 -1.01
N LEU A 73 -10.06 -8.06 -0.43
CA LEU A 73 -10.05 -7.85 1.01
C LEU A 73 -11.47 -8.03 1.55
N TRP A 74 -11.64 -8.95 2.49
CA TRP A 74 -12.90 -9.09 3.24
C TRP A 74 -12.86 -8.24 4.50
N ARG A 75 -13.91 -7.43 4.70
CA ARG A 75 -14.12 -6.66 5.93
C ARG A 75 -15.44 -7.05 6.57
N THR A 76 -15.40 -7.24 7.88
CA THR A 76 -16.62 -7.42 8.69
C THR A 76 -17.34 -6.09 8.86
N PRO A 77 -18.66 -6.08 9.12
CA PRO A 77 -19.38 -4.85 9.44
C PRO A 77 -18.77 -4.08 10.62
N ALA A 78 -18.37 -4.78 11.69
CA ALA A 78 -17.71 -4.17 12.84
C ALA A 78 -16.33 -3.59 12.49
N GLY A 79 -15.59 -4.25 11.59
CA GLY A 79 -14.33 -3.75 11.06
C GLY A 79 -14.49 -2.47 10.25
N LEU A 80 -15.49 -2.41 9.36
CA LEU A 80 -15.79 -1.21 8.58
C LEU A 80 -16.22 -0.02 9.46
N LEU A 81 -16.90 -0.27 10.58
CA LEU A 81 -17.25 0.78 11.54
C LEU A 81 -16.03 1.37 12.27
N ARG A 82 -14.94 0.59 12.41
CA ARG A 82 -13.66 1.06 12.97
C ARG A 82 -12.73 1.67 11.93
N ALA A 83 -12.94 1.37 10.65
CA ALA A 83 -12.15 1.94 9.56
C ALA A 83 -12.36 3.47 9.48
N PRO A 84 -11.36 4.24 9.03
CA PRO A 84 -11.53 5.67 8.80
C PRO A 84 -12.67 5.92 7.82
N THR A 85 -13.57 6.84 8.14
CA THR A 85 -14.62 7.29 7.21
C THR A 85 -14.02 8.15 6.10
N LEU A 86 -14.69 8.25 4.94
CA LEU A 86 -14.29 9.17 3.87
C LEU A 86 -14.19 10.63 4.36
N LYS A 87 -15.05 11.03 5.31
CA LYS A 87 -15.00 12.35 5.93
C LYS A 87 -13.72 12.54 6.76
N GLN A 88 -13.28 11.52 7.48
CA GLN A 88 -12.01 11.56 8.23
C GLN A 88 -10.81 11.62 7.28
N LEU A 89 -10.79 10.83 6.21
CA LEU A 89 -9.72 10.90 5.19
C LEU A 89 -9.64 12.30 4.54
N GLU A 90 -10.78 12.91 4.26
CA GLU A 90 -10.85 14.29 3.75
C GLU A 90 -10.40 15.33 4.79
N ALA A 91 -10.78 15.16 6.06
CA ALA A 91 -10.30 16.02 7.14
C ALA A 91 -8.77 15.94 7.30
N GLN A 92 -8.19 14.74 7.22
CA GLN A 92 -6.74 14.54 7.24
C GLN A 92 -6.04 15.24 6.07
N ARG A 93 -6.64 15.21 4.87
CA ARG A 93 -6.13 15.95 3.71
C ARG A 93 -6.13 17.46 3.98
N GLN A 94 -7.23 17.98 4.54
CA GLN A 94 -7.36 19.39 4.87
C GLN A 94 -6.33 19.81 5.93
N GLU A 95 -6.13 19.00 6.96
CA GLU A 95 -5.13 19.22 8.00
C GLU A 95 -3.70 19.22 7.43
N ALA A 96 -3.36 18.23 6.59
CA ALA A 96 -2.06 18.17 5.92
C ALA A 96 -1.80 19.42 5.04
N ASN A 97 -2.83 19.94 4.37
CA ASN A 97 -2.73 21.18 3.60
C ASN A 97 -2.68 22.43 4.47
N ALA A 98 -3.40 22.44 5.60
CA ALA A 98 -3.43 23.54 6.56
C ALA A 98 -2.08 23.72 7.28
N ALA A 99 -1.27 22.66 7.38
CA ALA A 99 0.12 22.73 7.82
C ALA A 99 1.02 23.55 6.86
N ARG A 100 0.53 23.92 5.68
CA ARG A 100 1.21 24.72 4.66
C ARG A 100 2.65 24.24 4.40
N PRO A 101 2.86 22.96 4.06
CA PRO A 101 4.20 22.45 3.75
C PRO A 101 4.85 23.24 2.62
N GLN A 102 6.13 23.57 2.73
CA GLN A 102 6.86 24.37 1.74
C GLN A 102 7.73 23.49 0.84
N CYS A 103 7.86 23.88 -0.42
CA CYS A 103 8.86 23.35 -1.34
C CYS A 103 10.20 24.10 -1.15
N PRO A 104 11.28 23.43 -0.72
CA PRO A 104 12.57 24.10 -0.47
C PRO A 104 13.17 24.79 -1.69
N VAL A 105 12.91 24.24 -2.88
CA VAL A 105 13.51 24.73 -4.13
C VAL A 105 12.56 25.68 -4.85
N GLY A 106 11.25 25.39 -4.83
CA GLY A 106 10.24 26.15 -5.55
C GLY A 106 9.67 27.33 -4.76
N LEU A 107 9.96 27.41 -3.45
CA LEU A 107 9.42 28.42 -2.52
C LEU A 107 7.89 28.54 -2.61
N SER A 108 7.22 27.41 -2.86
CA SER A 108 5.78 27.31 -3.00
C SER A 108 5.19 26.47 -1.88
N THR A 109 3.99 26.85 -1.44
CA THR A 109 3.20 26.02 -0.53
C THR A 109 2.63 24.83 -1.30
N LEU A 110 2.81 23.63 -0.76
CA LEU A 110 2.34 22.38 -1.32
C LEU A 110 0.96 22.03 -0.76
N ALA A 111 0.16 21.37 -1.59
CA ALA A 111 -1.18 20.93 -1.22
C ALA A 111 -1.56 19.64 -1.94
N PHE A 112 -2.03 18.66 -1.17
CA PHE A 112 -2.63 17.44 -1.71
C PHE A 112 -3.90 17.75 -2.50
N PRO A 113 -4.05 17.21 -3.71
CA PRO A 113 -5.21 17.46 -4.56
C PRO A 113 -6.49 16.86 -3.96
N SER A 114 -7.63 17.49 -4.26
CA SER A 114 -8.94 16.96 -3.89
C SER A 114 -9.27 15.69 -4.69
N PRO A 115 -9.93 14.67 -4.09
CA PRO A 115 -10.42 13.49 -4.79
C PRO A 115 -11.23 13.79 -6.06
N ALA A 116 -12.06 14.84 -6.02
CA ALA A 116 -12.98 15.20 -7.10
C ALA A 116 -12.29 15.64 -8.39
N ARG A 117 -11.01 16.02 -8.32
CA ARG A 117 -10.23 16.45 -9.48
C ARG A 117 -9.78 15.26 -10.35
N GLY A 118 -9.95 14.03 -9.85
CA GLY A 118 -9.40 12.83 -10.47
C GLY A 118 -7.86 12.86 -10.52
N ARG A 119 -7.26 11.82 -11.12
CA ARG A 119 -5.80 11.78 -11.35
C ARG A 119 -5.45 12.43 -12.69
N THR A 120 -5.98 13.62 -12.94
CA THR A 120 -5.81 14.34 -14.21
C THR A 120 -4.62 15.30 -14.13
N ALA A 121 -3.43 14.77 -14.39
CA ALA A 121 -2.13 15.47 -14.37
C ALA A 121 -1.74 16.13 -13.02
N PRO A 122 -0.45 16.11 -12.63
CA PRO A 122 -0.02 16.76 -11.40
C PRO A 122 -0.16 18.29 -11.45
N ASP A 123 -0.74 18.89 -10.40
CA ASP A 123 -0.77 20.34 -10.22
C ASP A 123 0.60 20.85 -9.76
N LYS A 124 0.89 22.14 -10.00
CA LYS A 124 2.13 22.81 -9.56
C LYS A 124 2.34 22.73 -8.05
N GLN A 125 1.24 22.71 -7.28
CA GLN A 125 1.28 22.63 -5.81
C GLN A 125 1.27 21.20 -5.29
N GLN A 126 1.10 20.19 -6.15
CA GLN A 126 1.07 18.80 -5.68
C GLN A 126 2.42 18.43 -5.06
N PRO A 127 2.43 17.77 -3.89
CA PRO A 127 3.64 17.21 -3.31
C PRO A 127 4.21 16.08 -4.16
N TRP A 128 5.53 16.02 -4.26
CA TRP A 128 6.32 14.97 -4.89
C TRP A 128 7.40 14.52 -3.92
N VAL A 129 7.73 13.24 -3.93
CA VAL A 129 8.71 12.65 -3.01
C VAL A 129 9.91 12.09 -3.74
N TYR A 130 11.10 12.29 -3.18
CA TYR A 130 12.27 11.47 -3.48
C TYR A 130 12.16 10.15 -2.73
N VAL A 131 11.70 9.10 -3.41
CA VAL A 131 11.25 7.84 -2.77
C VAL A 131 12.34 7.19 -1.91
N ARG A 132 13.62 7.37 -2.24
CA ARG A 132 14.71 6.76 -1.46
C ARG A 132 15.06 7.48 -0.16
N CYS A 133 14.66 8.74 0.03
CA CYS A 133 14.99 9.50 1.24
C CYS A 133 13.79 10.16 1.92
N GLY A 134 12.62 10.18 1.28
CA GLY A 134 11.39 10.69 1.87
C GLY A 134 11.24 12.22 1.81
N HIS A 135 12.25 12.96 1.37
CA HIS A 135 12.16 14.41 1.21
C HIS A 135 11.07 14.79 0.21
N VAL A 136 10.18 15.69 0.63
CA VAL A 136 9.05 16.15 -0.15
C VAL A 136 9.29 17.54 -0.73
N HIS A 137 9.00 17.68 -2.02
CA HIS A 137 9.15 18.91 -2.80
C HIS A 137 7.92 19.10 -3.69
N GLY A 138 7.80 20.26 -4.34
CA GLY A 138 6.91 20.44 -5.49
C GLY A 138 7.61 20.01 -6.78
N TYR A 139 6.86 19.76 -7.84
CA TYR A 139 7.46 19.40 -9.13
C TYR A 139 8.46 20.47 -9.61
N HIS A 140 9.68 20.05 -9.98
CA HIS A 140 10.74 20.95 -10.46
C HIS A 140 11.67 20.22 -11.43
N GLY A 141 12.54 20.92 -12.17
CA GLY A 141 13.46 20.30 -13.15
C GLY A 141 14.82 19.84 -12.60
N TRP A 142 15.17 20.23 -11.37
CA TRP A 142 16.48 19.93 -10.77
C TRP A 142 16.77 18.42 -10.64
N GLY A 143 18.06 18.07 -10.77
CA GLY A 143 18.55 16.70 -10.50
C GLY A 143 18.20 15.67 -11.57
N CYS A 144 17.55 16.06 -12.68
CA CYS A 144 17.27 15.18 -13.81
C CYS A 144 18.57 14.73 -14.51
N ARG A 145 18.94 13.46 -14.33
CA ARG A 145 20.01 12.83 -15.13
C ARG A 145 19.37 12.00 -16.24
N ARG A 146 19.26 12.57 -17.45
CA ARG A 146 18.66 11.90 -18.64
C ARG A 146 19.28 10.53 -18.94
N GLU A 147 20.53 10.31 -18.54
CA GLU A 147 21.27 9.07 -18.73
C GLU A 147 20.83 7.90 -17.84
N ARG A 148 20.11 8.16 -16.72
CA ARG A 148 19.74 7.13 -15.72
C ARG A 148 18.25 6.77 -15.72
N GLY A 149 17.55 7.11 -16.80
CA GLY A 149 16.12 6.91 -16.96
C GLY A 149 15.28 8.13 -16.56
N PRO A 150 14.03 8.24 -17.05
CA PRO A 150 13.24 9.46 -16.98
C PRO A 150 12.77 9.87 -15.57
N GLN A 151 12.90 8.99 -14.57
CA GLN A 151 12.36 9.20 -13.22
C GLN A 151 13.43 9.27 -12.11
N GLU A 152 14.69 8.97 -12.40
CA GLU A 152 15.76 9.08 -11.41
C GLU A 152 16.22 10.52 -11.24
N ARG A 153 16.16 11.02 -9.99
CA ARG A 153 16.55 12.37 -9.66
C ARG A 153 17.39 12.43 -8.39
N GLU A 154 18.34 13.34 -8.40
CA GLU A 154 19.16 13.69 -7.24
C GLU A 154 18.40 14.62 -6.30
N CYS A 155 18.21 14.18 -5.05
CA CYS A 155 17.57 14.98 -4.02
C CYS A 155 18.39 16.26 -3.72
N PRO A 156 17.82 17.47 -3.79
CA PRO A 156 18.53 18.72 -3.51
C PRO A 156 19.08 18.81 -2.08
N LEU A 157 18.42 18.14 -1.12
CA LEU A 157 18.75 18.22 0.30
C LEU A 157 19.86 17.23 0.69
N CYS A 158 19.74 15.96 0.31
CA CYS A 158 20.66 14.91 0.75
C CYS A 158 21.48 14.24 -0.37
N ARG A 159 21.33 14.69 -1.62
CA ARG A 159 22.05 14.17 -2.80
C ARG A 159 21.81 12.70 -3.15
N LEU A 160 20.91 12.01 -2.45
CA LEU A 160 20.53 10.64 -2.79
C LEU A 160 19.78 10.63 -4.12
N VAL A 161 20.15 9.71 -5.02
CA VAL A 161 19.54 9.55 -6.34
C VAL A 161 18.49 8.44 -6.28
N GLY A 162 17.29 8.71 -6.78
CA GLY A 162 16.25 7.69 -6.88
C GLY A 162 14.96 8.21 -7.53
N PRO A 163 13.89 7.40 -7.54
CA PRO A 163 12.62 7.79 -8.13
C PRO A 163 12.06 9.07 -7.50
N TYR A 164 11.58 9.98 -8.36
CA TYR A 164 10.87 11.20 -7.96
C TYR A 164 9.45 11.17 -8.50
N VAL A 165 8.46 11.03 -7.62
CA VAL A 165 7.08 10.69 -7.99
C VAL A 165 6.07 11.60 -7.29
N PRO A 166 4.90 11.85 -7.90
CA PRO A 166 3.82 12.60 -7.25
C PRO A 166 3.21 11.80 -6.10
N LEU A 167 2.81 12.50 -5.04
CA LEU A 167 2.14 11.91 -3.90
C LEU A 167 0.62 11.95 -4.06
N TRP A 168 -0.04 10.86 -3.66
CA TRP A 168 -1.51 10.72 -3.69
C TRP A 168 -1.99 10.11 -2.38
N LEU A 169 -2.91 10.76 -1.66
CA LEU A 169 -3.53 10.13 -0.49
C LEU A 169 -4.31 8.87 -0.90
N GLY A 170 -4.17 7.80 -0.14
CA GLY A 170 -5.04 6.62 -0.22
C GLY A 170 -6.48 7.01 0.13
N GLN A 171 -7.44 6.60 -0.70
CA GLN A 171 -8.84 7.01 -0.57
C GLN A 171 -9.80 5.89 -0.20
N GLU A 172 -9.30 4.65 -0.17
CA GLU A 172 -10.12 3.50 0.19
C GLU A 172 -9.99 3.21 1.69
N ALA A 173 -11.01 3.64 2.43
CA ALA A 173 -11.17 3.47 3.87
C ALA A 173 -10.97 2.01 4.31
N GLY A 174 -11.50 1.06 3.54
CA GLY A 174 -11.43 -0.36 3.87
C GLY A 174 -10.01 -0.93 3.88
N LEU A 175 -9.03 -0.23 3.30
CA LEU A 175 -7.62 -0.65 3.26
C LEU A 175 -6.80 -0.10 4.43
N CYS A 176 -7.32 0.88 5.18
CA CYS A 176 -6.62 1.50 6.29
C CYS A 176 -6.78 0.71 7.58
N LEU A 177 -5.68 0.55 8.33
CA LEU A 177 -5.65 -0.12 9.63
C LEU A 177 -6.00 0.84 10.78
N ASP A 178 -5.72 2.13 10.60
CA ASP A 178 -5.82 3.17 11.61
C ASP A 178 -6.13 4.54 10.97
N PRO A 179 -6.66 5.50 11.74
CA PRO A 179 -6.89 6.87 11.29
C PRO A 179 -5.68 7.79 11.55
N GLY A 180 -4.46 7.25 11.58
CA GLY A 180 -3.24 8.02 11.80
C GLY A 180 -2.90 8.96 10.64
N PRO A 181 -2.03 9.96 10.88
CA PRO A 181 -1.71 10.98 9.89
C PRO A 181 -1.02 10.39 8.64
N PRO A 182 -1.18 11.00 7.45
CA PRO A 182 -0.59 10.54 6.19
C PRO A 182 0.93 10.80 6.14
N SER A 183 1.68 10.01 6.90
CA SER A 183 3.12 10.21 7.15
C SER A 183 4.04 9.35 6.29
N HIS A 184 3.51 8.34 5.59
CA HIS A 184 4.31 7.39 4.81
C HIS A 184 3.76 7.21 3.40
N ALA A 185 4.67 7.00 2.44
CA ALA A 185 4.32 6.71 1.05
C ALA A 185 4.83 5.34 0.60
N PHE A 186 4.03 4.61 -0.15
CA PHE A 186 4.44 3.37 -0.81
C PHE A 186 5.45 3.63 -1.93
N ALA A 187 6.49 2.81 -2.00
CA ALA A 187 7.55 2.90 -2.98
C ALA A 187 7.34 1.84 -4.08
N PRO A 188 7.28 2.20 -5.38
CA PRO A 188 7.61 3.51 -5.95
C PRO A 188 6.38 4.38 -6.26
N CYS A 189 5.15 3.95 -5.98
CA CYS A 189 3.95 4.60 -6.54
C CYS A 189 3.55 5.93 -5.91
N GLY A 190 4.06 6.27 -4.71
CA GLY A 190 3.76 7.54 -4.03
C GLY A 190 2.39 7.59 -3.36
N HIS A 191 1.71 6.45 -3.19
CA HIS A 191 0.47 6.41 -2.41
C HIS A 191 0.74 6.62 -0.93
N VAL A 192 0.05 7.58 -0.33
CA VAL A 192 0.29 8.04 1.03
C VAL A 192 -0.79 7.50 1.97
N CYS A 193 -0.37 6.99 3.11
CA CYS A 193 -1.24 6.56 4.21
C CYS A 193 -0.50 6.71 5.55
N SER A 194 -1.10 6.22 6.63
CA SER A 194 -0.45 6.16 7.94
C SER A 194 0.75 5.20 7.94
N GLU A 195 1.64 5.37 8.93
CA GLU A 195 2.79 4.48 9.13
C GLU A 195 2.39 3.02 9.32
N LYS A 196 1.36 2.76 10.14
CA LYS A 196 0.95 1.39 10.47
C LYS A 196 0.31 0.71 9.27
N THR A 197 -0.55 1.43 8.53
CA THR A 197 -1.10 0.95 7.26
C THR A 197 0.01 0.67 6.24
N ALA A 198 0.97 1.59 6.07
CA ALA A 198 2.08 1.40 5.13
C ALA A 198 2.92 0.16 5.46
N ARG A 199 3.32 0.00 6.73
CA ARG A 199 4.14 -1.14 7.16
C ARG A 199 3.43 -2.48 7.01
N TYR A 200 2.16 -2.56 7.41
CA TYR A 200 1.39 -3.80 7.28
C TYR A 200 1.33 -4.28 5.83
N TRP A 201 0.93 -3.40 4.91
CA TRP A 201 0.82 -3.77 3.49
C TRP A 201 2.18 -4.01 2.82
N ALA A 202 3.23 -3.31 3.25
CA ALA A 202 4.57 -3.56 2.76
C ALA A 202 5.14 -4.92 3.20
N GLN A 203 4.69 -5.44 4.34
CA GLN A 203 5.05 -6.76 4.83
C GLN A 203 4.09 -7.86 4.37
N THR A 204 2.92 -7.50 3.81
CA THR A 204 1.90 -8.46 3.39
C THR A 204 2.23 -9.04 2.01
N PRO A 205 2.62 -10.32 1.93
CA PRO A 205 2.93 -10.96 0.65
C PRO A 205 1.63 -11.25 -0.12
N LEU A 206 1.49 -10.77 -1.36
CA LEU A 206 0.39 -11.16 -2.24
C LEU A 206 0.87 -12.20 -3.27
N PRO A 207 0.04 -13.21 -3.63
CA PRO A 207 0.40 -14.17 -4.65
C PRO A 207 0.78 -13.49 -5.97
N HIS A 208 1.90 -13.92 -6.57
CA HIS A 208 2.41 -13.41 -7.83
C HIS A 208 2.86 -14.56 -8.74
N GLY A 209 2.30 -14.62 -9.95
CA GLY A 209 2.58 -15.70 -10.88
C GLY A 209 2.22 -17.07 -10.29
N THR A 210 3.08 -18.07 -10.49
CA THR A 210 2.80 -19.45 -10.07
C THR A 210 3.53 -19.87 -8.79
N HIS A 211 4.51 -19.12 -8.30
CA HIS A 211 5.32 -19.54 -7.15
C HIS A 211 5.89 -18.39 -6.32
N ALA A 212 5.64 -17.14 -6.72
CA ALA A 212 6.19 -15.98 -6.03
C ALA A 212 5.12 -15.30 -5.17
N PHE A 213 5.62 -14.53 -4.20
CA PHE A 213 4.81 -13.65 -3.39
C PHE A 213 5.49 -12.30 -3.35
N HIS A 214 4.73 -11.23 -3.53
CA HIS A 214 5.27 -9.88 -3.57
C HIS A 214 4.29 -8.91 -2.91
N ALA A 215 4.80 -7.99 -2.10
CA ALA A 215 3.98 -6.95 -1.50
C ALA A 215 3.58 -5.92 -2.57
N ALA A 216 2.32 -5.47 -2.53
CA ALA A 216 1.82 -4.46 -3.47
C ALA A 216 1.18 -3.30 -2.71
N CYS A 217 1.19 -2.12 -3.34
CA CYS A 217 0.40 -1.00 -2.87
C CYS A 217 -1.08 -1.40 -2.95
N PRO A 218 -1.83 -1.39 -1.84
CA PRO A 218 -3.22 -1.87 -1.84
C PRO A 218 -4.14 -0.91 -2.61
N PHE A 219 -3.72 0.35 -2.84
CA PHE A 219 -4.50 1.38 -3.52
C PHE A 219 -4.38 1.37 -5.05
N CYS A 220 -3.34 0.74 -5.62
CA CYS A 220 -3.16 0.72 -7.07
C CYS A 220 -2.58 -0.58 -7.64
N GLY A 221 -2.24 -1.56 -6.81
CA GLY A 221 -1.66 -2.83 -7.24
C GLY A 221 -0.21 -2.74 -7.71
N ALA A 222 0.45 -1.59 -7.61
CA ALA A 222 1.85 -1.45 -7.96
C ALA A 222 2.72 -2.27 -7.00
N TRP A 223 3.63 -3.08 -7.54
CA TRP A 223 4.59 -3.85 -6.76
C TRP A 223 5.51 -2.93 -5.95
N LEU A 224 5.65 -3.26 -4.67
CA LEU A 224 6.48 -2.47 -3.77
C LEU A 224 7.95 -2.83 -3.96
N THR A 225 8.82 -1.82 -3.84
CA THR A 225 10.27 -1.97 -4.07
C THR A 225 11.07 -1.32 -2.96
N GLY A 226 12.35 -1.70 -2.87
CA GLY A 226 13.24 -1.27 -1.78
C GLY A 226 13.07 -2.13 -0.52
N GLU A 227 13.92 -1.88 0.47
CA GLU A 227 14.03 -2.71 1.68
C GLU A 227 12.74 -2.77 2.51
N HIS A 228 12.01 -1.66 2.57
CA HIS A 228 10.81 -1.55 3.41
C HIS A 228 9.50 -1.40 2.61
N GLY A 229 9.54 -1.31 1.27
CA GLY A 229 8.35 -1.11 0.43
C GLY A 229 7.62 0.23 0.61
N CYS A 230 8.01 1.04 1.60
CA CYS A 230 7.47 2.37 1.88
C CYS A 230 8.57 3.30 2.42
N VAL A 231 8.29 4.61 2.44
CA VAL A 231 9.20 5.64 2.94
C VAL A 231 8.46 6.64 3.82
N ARG A 232 9.08 7.08 4.92
CA ARG A 232 8.57 8.17 5.76
C ARG A 232 8.70 9.50 5.01
N LEU A 233 7.63 10.27 4.96
CA LEU A 233 7.62 11.58 4.33
C LEU A 233 8.26 12.64 5.23
N ILE A 234 9.12 13.46 4.64
CA ILE A 234 9.82 14.56 5.29
C ILE A 234 9.39 15.84 4.57
N PHE A 235 8.35 16.48 5.11
CA PHE A 235 7.90 17.79 4.69
C PHE A 235 8.76 18.88 5.35
N GLN A 236 8.85 20.01 4.67
CA GLN A 236 9.53 21.19 5.19
C GLN A 236 8.45 22.17 5.66
N GLY A 237 8.61 22.67 6.88
CA GLY A 237 7.67 23.59 7.50
C GLY A 237 7.73 24.99 6.87
N PRO A 238 6.86 25.92 7.30
CA PRO A 238 7.07 27.33 7.04
C PRO A 238 8.46 27.74 7.53
N LEU A 239 9.14 28.59 6.77
CA LEU A 239 10.28 29.33 7.31
C LEU A 239 9.70 30.40 8.23
N ASP A 240 10.08 30.37 9.51
CA ASP A 240 9.74 31.41 10.49
C ASP A 240 10.26 32.79 10.06
#